data_AF-A0A0W0TU82-F1
#
_entry.id   AF-A0A0W0TU82-F1
#
_cell.length_a   1.000
_cell.length_b   1.000
_cell.length_c   1.000
_cell.angle_alpha   90.00
_cell.angle_beta   90.00
_cell.angle_gamma   90.00
#
_symmetry.space_group_name_H-M   'P 1'
#
loop_
_entity.id
_entity.type
_entity.pdbx_description
1 polymer ?
#
loop_
_entity_poly.entity_id
_entity_poly.type
_entity_poly.pdbx_seq_one_letter_code
_entity_poly.pdbx_strand_id
1 'polypeptide(L)'
;MSDENTVYVAKLHKILFFWPTALIVASILIGSSYPSFREAALMMVAIGALWAMMMWVTWRFSSLTILKKQVVLRSGMLVRKTVDIPYSKIETMDIRQSVMGSLLRYGTLVITGTGGTHHTLDYLANPLVCRRHIEQMMHE
;
A
#
# COMPACT_ATOMS: atom_id res chain seq x y z
N MET A 1 -12.87 -19.60 5.64
CA MET A 1 -11.57 -20.02 6.19
C MET A 1 -10.74 -18.79 6.50
N SER A 2 -10.54 -18.29 7.71
CA SER A 2 -11.05 -18.59 9.04
C SER A 2 -10.83 -17.30 9.83
N ASP A 3 -11.90 -16.54 10.12
CA ASP A 3 -11.82 -15.23 10.81
C ASP A 3 -11.44 -15.35 12.30
N GLU A 4 -11.30 -16.58 12.81
CA GLU A 4 -11.04 -16.90 14.22
C GLU A 4 -9.56 -16.76 14.64
N ASN A 5 -8.66 -16.50 13.68
CA ASN A 5 -7.21 -16.43 13.93
C ASN A 5 -6.55 -15.14 13.42
N THR A 6 -7.34 -14.15 12.99
CA THR A 6 -6.86 -12.86 12.51
C THR A 6 -6.72 -11.90 13.69
N VAL A 7 -5.50 -11.52 14.04
CA VAL A 7 -5.26 -10.61 15.18
C VAL A 7 -5.31 -9.16 14.72
N TYR A 8 -4.81 -8.87 13.51
CA TYR A 8 -4.79 -7.52 12.97
C TYR A 8 -4.79 -7.50 11.44
N VAL A 9 -5.57 -6.59 10.85
CA VAL A 9 -5.60 -6.36 9.40
C VAL A 9 -5.13 -4.94 9.12
N ALA A 10 -3.96 -4.84 8.49
CA ALA A 10 -3.42 -3.58 8.02
C ALA A 10 -3.80 -3.35 6.55
N LYS A 11 -4.36 -2.18 6.26
CA LYS A 11 -4.72 -1.74 4.90
C LYS A 11 -3.72 -0.69 4.41
N LEU A 12 -3.60 -0.55 3.09
CA LEU A 12 -2.84 0.55 2.50
C LEU A 12 -3.44 1.91 2.86
N HIS A 13 -2.59 2.92 2.96
CA HIS A 13 -3.01 4.29 3.23
C HIS A 13 -3.64 4.94 1.99
N LYS A 14 -4.69 5.73 2.18
CA LYS A 14 -5.41 6.43 1.08
C LYS A 14 -4.59 7.52 0.38
N ILE A 15 -3.38 7.79 0.86
CA ILE A 15 -2.50 8.84 0.31
C ILE A 15 -2.05 8.54 -1.11
N LEU A 16 -2.11 7.27 -1.55
CA LEU A 16 -1.94 6.92 -2.96
C LEU A 16 -2.79 7.84 -3.85
N PHE A 17 -4.05 8.05 -3.47
CA PHE A 17 -5.01 8.80 -4.26
C PHE A 17 -4.72 10.31 -4.34
N PHE A 18 -3.80 10.82 -3.52
CA PHE A 18 -3.50 12.25 -3.45
C PHE A 18 -2.88 12.78 -4.76
N TRP A 19 -1.91 12.07 -5.35
CA TRP A 19 -1.24 12.52 -6.57
C TRP A 19 -2.15 12.52 -7.81
N PRO A 20 -2.94 11.46 -8.08
CA PRO A 20 -3.87 11.47 -9.21
C PRO A 20 -4.97 12.52 -9.07
N THR A 21 -5.51 12.72 -7.85
CA THR A 21 -6.54 13.75 -7.62
C THR A 21 -6.00 15.15 -7.82
N ALA A 22 -4.80 15.44 -7.31
CA ALA A 22 -4.15 16.73 -7.53
C ALA A 22 -3.96 17.02 -9.03
N LEU A 23 -3.56 16.01 -9.82
CA LEU A 23 -3.40 16.14 -11.27
C LEU A 23 -4.73 16.43 -11.98
N ILE A 24 -5.79 15.71 -11.63
CA ILE A 24 -7.14 15.94 -12.19
C ILE A 24 -7.63 17.36 -11.88
N VAL A 25 -7.50 17.79 -10.61
CA VAL A 25 -7.91 19.15 -10.18
C VAL A 25 -7.11 20.21 -10.91
N ALA A 26 -5.78 20.06 -11.01
CA ALA A 26 -4.93 20.98 -11.75
C ALA A 26 -5.32 21.07 -13.23
N SER A 27 -5.62 19.92 -13.86
CA SER A 27 -6.03 19.87 -15.26
C SER A 27 -7.37 20.58 -15.50
N ILE A 28 -8.34 20.42 -14.58
CA ILE A 28 -9.63 21.12 -14.66
C ILE A 28 -9.46 22.64 -14.48
N LEU A 29 -8.62 23.07 -13.54
CA LEU A 29 -8.34 24.49 -13.30
C LEU A 29 -7.68 25.16 -14.51
N ILE A 30 -6.70 24.48 -15.13
CA ILE A 30 -6.02 24.98 -16.33
C ILE A 30 -6.98 25.02 -17.52
N GLY A 31 -7.76 23.95 -17.74
CA GLY A 31 -8.71 23.86 -18.84
C GLY A 31 -9.88 24.86 -18.74
N SER A 32 -10.25 25.27 -17.53
CA SER A 32 -11.28 26.30 -17.30
C SER A 32 -10.74 27.73 -17.45
N SER A 33 -9.49 27.96 -17.06
CA SER A 33 -8.85 29.28 -17.16
C SER A 33 -8.37 29.61 -18.59
N TYR A 34 -7.96 28.60 -19.34
CA TYR A 34 -7.40 28.75 -20.69
C TYR A 34 -8.16 27.91 -21.72
N PRO A 35 -9.20 28.46 -22.38
CA PRO A 35 -10.02 27.72 -23.33
C PRO A 35 -9.24 27.19 -24.54
N SER A 36 -8.12 27.84 -24.91
CA SER A 36 -7.20 27.37 -25.97
C SER A 36 -6.57 26.00 -25.69
N PHE A 37 -6.49 25.58 -24.42
CA PHE A 37 -5.89 24.30 -24.01
C PHE A 37 -6.93 23.28 -23.53
N ARG A 38 -8.22 23.52 -23.76
CA ARG A 38 -9.31 22.69 -23.22
C ARG A 38 -9.21 21.22 -23.65
N GLU A 39 -8.92 20.97 -24.92
CA GLU A 39 -8.78 19.59 -25.45
C GLU A 39 -7.61 18.85 -24.79
N ALA A 40 -6.46 19.53 -24.62
CA ALA A 40 -5.30 18.98 -23.94
C ALA A 40 -5.58 18.71 -22.46
N ALA A 41 -6.30 19.62 -21.79
CA ALA A 41 -6.72 19.45 -20.40
C ALA A 41 -7.65 18.24 -20.23
N LEU A 42 -8.58 18.00 -21.15
CA LEU A 42 -9.46 16.82 -21.12
C LEU A 42 -8.67 15.51 -21.28
N MET A 43 -7.68 15.47 -22.18
CA MET A 43 -6.79 14.31 -22.31
C MET A 43 -6.02 14.06 -21.00
N MET A 44 -5.54 15.12 -20.35
CA MET A 44 -4.80 15.02 -19.10
C MET A 44 -5.67 14.53 -17.94
N VAL A 45 -6.94 14.97 -17.90
CA VAL A 45 -7.94 14.43 -16.95
C VAL A 45 -8.18 12.93 -17.21
N ALA A 46 -8.30 12.50 -18.46
CA ALA A 46 -8.50 11.09 -18.79
C ALA A 46 -7.30 10.23 -18.33
N ILE A 47 -6.07 10.71 -18.55
CA ILE A 47 -4.85 10.05 -18.06
C ILE A 47 -4.83 10.00 -16.53
N GLY A 48 -5.15 11.12 -15.87
CA GLY A 48 -5.25 11.19 -14.42
C GLY A 48 -6.28 10.22 -13.86
N ALA A 49 -7.43 10.09 -14.50
CA ALA A 49 -8.49 9.15 -14.12
C ALA A 49 -8.06 7.69 -14.27
N LEU A 50 -7.39 7.33 -15.38
CA LEU A 50 -6.83 5.99 -15.56
C LEU A 50 -5.78 5.68 -14.50
N TRP A 51 -4.91 6.63 -14.18
CA TRP A 51 -3.91 6.46 -13.14
C TRP A 51 -4.54 6.30 -11.75
N ALA A 52 -5.55 7.12 -11.44
CA ALA A 52 -6.31 7.03 -10.21
C ALA A 52 -7.03 5.67 -10.08
N MET A 53 -7.58 5.16 -11.19
CA MET A 53 -8.20 3.84 -11.26
C MET A 53 -7.18 2.74 -10.97
N MET A 54 -5.99 2.77 -11.58
CA MET A 54 -4.92 1.81 -11.29
C MET A 54 -4.55 1.82 -9.80
N MET A 55 -4.35 3.00 -9.21
CA MET A 55 -4.05 3.14 -7.79
C MET A 55 -5.18 2.64 -6.89
N TRP A 56 -6.44 2.88 -7.25
CA TRP A 56 -7.59 2.39 -6.52
C TRP A 56 -7.66 0.87 -6.50
N VAL A 57 -7.36 0.22 -7.64
CA VAL A 57 -7.23 -1.24 -7.73
C VAL A 57 -6.11 -1.72 -6.78
N THR A 58 -4.91 -1.15 -6.86
CA THR A 58 -3.80 -1.52 -5.97
C THR A 58 -4.16 -1.38 -4.49
N TRP A 59 -4.82 -0.29 -4.11
CA TRP A 59 -5.29 -0.05 -2.73
C TRP A 59 -6.33 -1.09 -2.28
N ARG A 60 -7.23 -1.50 -3.18
CA ARG A 60 -8.30 -2.45 -2.87
C ARG A 60 -7.81 -3.89 -2.71
N PHE A 61 -6.77 -4.26 -3.43
CA PHE A 61 -6.23 -5.63 -3.47
C PHE A 61 -5.03 -5.85 -2.56
N SER A 62 -4.35 -4.77 -2.12
CA SER A 62 -3.22 -4.88 -1.19
C SER A 62 -3.68 -4.84 0.27
N SER A 63 -3.41 -5.91 1.01
CA SER A 63 -3.72 -6.02 2.43
C SER A 63 -2.70 -6.91 3.14
N LEU A 64 -2.38 -6.58 4.39
CA LEU A 64 -1.51 -7.37 5.24
C LEU A 64 -2.32 -7.87 6.43
N THR A 65 -2.43 -9.18 6.55
CA THR A 65 -3.20 -9.84 7.61
C THR A 65 -2.23 -10.58 8.53
N ILE A 66 -2.25 -10.21 9.81
CA ILE A 66 -1.45 -10.85 10.85
C ILE A 66 -2.29 -11.98 11.47
N LEU A 67 -1.82 -13.22 11.37
CA LEU A 67 -2.41 -14.40 12.01
C LEU A 67 -1.55 -14.86 13.19
N LYS A 68 -2.07 -15.73 14.05
CA LYS A 68 -1.34 -16.24 15.23
C LYS A 68 -0.07 -17.05 14.93
N LYS A 69 0.09 -17.64 13.74
CA LYS A 69 1.24 -18.49 13.38
C LYS A 69 2.01 -18.04 12.15
N GLN A 70 1.45 -17.08 11.40
CA GLN A 70 1.98 -16.63 10.13
C GLN A 70 1.48 -15.22 9.80
N VAL A 71 2.20 -14.53 8.95
CA VAL A 71 1.76 -13.27 8.35
C VAL A 71 1.37 -13.55 6.89
N VAL A 72 0.20 -13.09 6.50
CA VAL A 72 -0.32 -13.25 5.14
C VAL A 72 -0.26 -11.89 4.44
N LEU A 73 0.60 -11.79 3.44
CA LEU A 73 0.71 -10.63 2.57
C LEU A 73 -0.10 -10.88 1.30
N ARG A 74 -1.06 -10.01 1.03
CA ARG A 74 -1.79 -9.98 -0.24
C ARG A 74 -1.40 -8.70 -0.96
N SER A 75 -0.84 -8.82 -2.15
CA SER A 75 -0.48 -7.68 -3.00
C SER A 75 -0.78 -7.98 -4.47
N GLY A 76 -1.01 -6.94 -5.26
CA GLY A 76 -1.23 -7.06 -6.69
C GLY A 76 -2.27 -6.09 -7.26
N MET A 77 -2.27 -5.96 -8.58
CA MET A 77 -3.25 -5.16 -9.33
C MET A 77 -4.10 -6.07 -10.22
N LEU A 78 -3.46 -6.86 -11.10
CA LEU A 78 -4.11 -7.89 -11.92
C LEU A 78 -3.79 -9.31 -11.45
N VAL A 79 -2.52 -9.58 -11.14
CA VAL A 79 -2.08 -10.88 -10.60
C VAL A 79 -2.14 -10.82 -9.08
N ARG A 80 -3.02 -11.63 -8.48
CA ARG A 80 -3.15 -11.73 -7.02
C ARG A 80 -1.96 -12.51 -6.48
N LYS A 81 -1.01 -11.81 -5.84
CA LYS A 81 0.08 -12.43 -5.11
C LYS A 81 -0.33 -12.55 -3.65
N THR A 82 -0.54 -13.78 -3.19
CA THR A 82 -0.73 -14.09 -1.77
C THR A 82 0.49 -14.84 -1.29
N VAL A 83 1.14 -14.33 -0.25
CA VAL A 83 2.33 -14.91 0.34
C VAL A 83 2.05 -15.15 1.81
N ASP A 84 2.12 -16.41 2.21
CA ASP A 84 2.01 -16.83 3.60
C ASP A 84 3.43 -17.03 4.15
N ILE A 85 3.83 -16.19 5.10
CA ILE A 85 5.15 -16.20 5.72
C ILE A 85 5.00 -16.64 7.17
N PRO A 86 5.39 -17.87 7.54
CA PRO A 86 5.40 -18.28 8.94
C PRO A 86 6.46 -17.49 9.71
N TYR A 87 6.23 -17.24 11.01
CA TYR A 87 7.16 -16.47 11.84
C TYR A 87 8.56 -17.07 11.89
N SER A 88 8.68 -18.40 11.86
CA SER A 88 9.97 -19.11 11.83
C SER A 88 10.79 -18.88 10.56
N LYS A 89 10.18 -18.37 9.49
CA LYS A 89 10.88 -18.06 8.23
C LYS A 89 11.21 -16.58 8.07
N ILE A 90 10.86 -15.72 9.04
CA ILE A 90 11.19 -14.29 9.00
C ILE A 90 12.60 -14.13 9.55
N GLU A 91 13.52 -13.65 8.72
CA GLU A 91 14.90 -13.38 9.13
C GLU A 91 15.06 -11.94 9.58
N THR A 92 14.49 -10.99 8.83
CA THR A 92 14.64 -9.56 9.10
C THR A 92 13.41 -8.80 8.62
N MET A 93 13.07 -7.72 9.32
CA MET A 93 11.97 -6.83 8.97
C MET A 93 12.44 -5.38 8.99
N ASP A 94 12.44 -4.74 7.83
CA ASP A 94 12.83 -3.35 7.65
C ASP A 94 11.61 -2.47 7.40
N ILE A 95 11.60 -1.29 8.04
CA ILE A 95 10.59 -0.26 7.78
C ILE A 95 11.27 0.91 7.09
N ARG A 96 10.79 1.24 5.90
CA ARG A 96 11.20 2.44 5.16
C ARG A 96 10.08 3.46 5.23
N GLN A 97 10.30 4.52 5.99
CA GLN A 97 9.33 5.60 6.16
C GLN A 97 10.00 6.94 5.81
N SER A 98 9.44 7.66 4.85
CA SER A 98 9.90 9.02 4.52
C SER A 98 9.42 10.02 5.58
N VAL A 99 9.98 11.23 5.62
CA VAL A 99 9.54 12.29 6.55
C VAL A 99 8.04 12.55 6.43
N MET A 100 7.56 12.65 5.19
CA MET A 100 6.13 12.81 4.89
C MET A 100 5.31 11.58 5.31
N GLY A 101 5.88 10.38 5.11
CA GLY A 101 5.32 9.12 5.60
C GLY A 101 5.23 9.05 7.12
N SER A 102 6.18 9.62 7.85
CA SER A 102 6.18 9.71 9.32
C SER A 102 5.01 10.55 9.81
N LEU A 103 4.85 11.75 9.23
CA LEU A 103 3.77 12.66 9.57
C LEU A 103 2.38 12.08 9.27
N LEU A 104 2.24 11.44 8.11
CA LEU A 104 0.98 10.87 7.63
C LEU A 104 0.81 9.39 7.99
N ARG A 105 1.70 8.85 8.84
CA ARG A 105 1.67 7.49 9.40
C ARG A 105 1.56 6.38 8.35
N TYR A 106 2.24 6.52 7.21
CA TYR A 106 2.39 5.47 6.20
C TYR A 106 3.86 5.17 5.93
N GLY A 107 4.16 3.95 5.49
CA GLY A 107 5.51 3.60 5.07
C GLY A 107 5.54 2.29 4.29
N THR A 108 6.73 1.85 3.91
CA THR A 108 6.97 0.57 3.26
C THR A 108 7.49 -0.42 4.29
N LEU A 109 6.89 -1.60 4.34
CA LEU A 109 7.36 -2.73 5.13
C LEU A 109 8.08 -3.71 4.21
N VAL A 110 9.31 -4.07 4.54
CA VAL A 110 10.10 -5.06 3.82
C VAL A 110 10.35 -6.23 4.76
N ILE A 111 9.86 -7.40 4.40
CA ILE A 111 10.06 -8.65 5.14
C ILE A 111 11.02 -9.51 4.33
N THR A 112 12.15 -9.86 4.94
CA THR A 112 13.13 -10.78 4.35
C THR A 112 12.90 -12.16 4.96
N GLY A 113 12.54 -13.11 4.09
CA GLY A 113 12.35 -14.50 4.46
C GLY A 113 13.60 -15.34 4.23
N THR A 114 13.58 -16.57 4.77
CA THR A 114 14.68 -17.54 4.66
C THR A 114 15.16 -17.72 3.22
N GLY A 115 16.47 -17.60 3.01
CA GLY A 115 17.09 -17.72 1.69
C GLY A 115 17.05 -16.43 0.86
N GLY A 116 16.89 -15.27 1.50
CA GLY A 116 16.99 -13.96 0.83
C GLY A 116 15.76 -13.55 0.02
N THR A 117 14.59 -14.15 0.29
CA THR A 117 13.37 -13.76 -0.42
C THR A 117 12.81 -12.48 0.18
N HIS A 118 12.74 -11.40 -0.59
CA HIS A 118 12.20 -10.13 -0.13
C HIS A 118 10.72 -9.96 -0.50
N HIS A 119 9.91 -9.65 0.51
CA HIS A 119 8.50 -9.31 0.37
C HIS A 119 8.29 -7.87 0.79
N THR A 120 8.03 -7.00 -0.19
CA THR A 120 7.77 -5.58 0.03
C THR A 120 6.27 -5.32 0.03
N LEU A 121 5.84 -4.48 0.96
CA LEU A 121 4.48 -3.95 0.98
C LEU A 121 4.55 -2.43 1.16
N ASP A 122 4.31 -1.73 0.06
CA ASP A 122 4.36 -0.27 0.02
C ASP A 122 3.10 0.38 0.58
N TYR A 123 3.25 1.59 1.13
CA TYR A 123 2.15 2.42 1.63
C TYR A 123 1.30 1.77 2.73
N LEU A 124 1.89 0.88 3.53
CA LEU A 124 1.27 0.30 4.70
C LEU A 124 0.90 1.39 5.72
N ALA A 125 -0.36 1.41 6.17
CA ALA A 125 -0.77 2.29 7.25
C ALA A 125 -0.19 1.81 8.58
N ASN A 126 0.46 2.71 9.33
CA ASN A 126 1.06 2.45 10.63
C ASN A 126 2.07 1.27 10.64
N PRO A 127 3.17 1.33 9.87
CA PRO A 127 4.12 0.22 9.77
C PRO A 127 4.75 -0.14 11.13
N LEU A 128 4.96 0.85 12.00
CA LEU A 128 5.49 0.65 13.36
C LEU A 128 4.55 -0.13 14.28
N VAL A 129 3.23 -0.02 14.09
CA VAL A 129 2.26 -0.80 14.88
C VAL A 129 2.26 -2.24 14.39
N CYS A 130 2.27 -2.45 13.06
CA CYS A 130 2.37 -3.78 12.47
C CYS A 130 3.62 -4.52 12.93
N ARG A 131 4.78 -3.86 12.91
CA ARG A 131 6.05 -4.44 13.36
C ARG A 131 5.99 -4.90 14.82
N ARG A 132 5.53 -4.03 15.72
CA ARG A 132 5.40 -4.38 17.15
C ARG A 132 4.52 -5.59 17.36
N HIS A 133 3.42 -5.68 16.61
CA HIS A 133 2.49 -6.81 16.72
C HIS A 133 3.08 -8.12 16.19
N ILE A 134 3.87 -8.06 15.12
CA ILE A 134 4.62 -9.21 14.59
C ILE A 134 5.67 -9.66 15.60
N GLU A 135 6.46 -8.74 16.17
CA GLU A 135 7.48 -9.05 17.18
C GLU A 135 6.86 -9.68 18.43
N GLN A 136 5.72 -9.18 18.91
CA GLN A 136 4.99 -9.80 20.04
C GLN A 136 4.61 -11.25 19.76
N MET A 137 4.10 -11.55 18.56
CA MET A 137 3.70 -12.91 18.16
C MET A 137 4.88 -13.85 17.91
N MET A 138 6.10 -13.34 17.74
CA MET A 138 7.31 -14.19 17.63
C MET A 138 7.87 -14.59 19.00
N HIS A 139 7.53 -13.84 20.06
CA HIS A 139 8.05 -14.06 21.41
C HIS A 139 7.05 -14.75 22.36
N GLU A 140 5.78 -14.92 21.94
CA GLU A 140 4.80 -15.83 22.57
C GLU A 140 4.98 -17.28 22.09
#